data_AF-A0A4Y7IXC2-F1
#
_entry.id   AF-A0A4Y7IXC2-F1
#
_cell.length_a   1.000
_cell.length_b   1.000
_cell.length_c   1.000
_cell.angle_alpha   90.00
_cell.angle_beta   90.00
_cell.angle_gamma   90.00
#
_symmetry.space_group_name_H-M   'P 1'
#
loop_
_entity.id
_entity.type
_entity.pdbx_description
1 polymer ?
#
loop_
_entity_poly.entity_id
_entity_poly.type
_entity_poly.pdbx_seq_one_letter_code
_entity_poly.pdbx_strand_id
1 'polypeptide(L)'
;MDPKLTEVAQSFERFKAALVRNDLETCNNLLSQLKVMLTGFRSLPPLLEETPNSVQELTIARDIYEHAVVLSVKAEDQDAFERDFFQLKPYYVDTAGRLPPSAQEYPILGLNLLRLLVQNRIAEFHTELEILSAGAMENLCIKHAVELEQSFMEGAYNRVLSARQTVPHETYVYFMDLLAKTVR
;
A
#
# COMPACT_ATOMS: atom_id res chain seq x y z
N MET A 1 -16.19 10.10 -23.23
CA MET A 1 -15.42 9.25 -22.30
C MET A 1 -14.27 8.66 -23.09
N ASP A 2 -13.05 8.76 -22.60
CA ASP A 2 -11.89 8.18 -23.29
C ASP A 2 -12.03 6.65 -23.35
N PRO A 3 -11.98 6.04 -24.54
CA PRO A 3 -12.17 4.58 -24.68
C PRO A 3 -11.14 3.78 -23.89
N LYS A 4 -9.92 4.33 -23.72
CA LYS A 4 -8.86 3.76 -22.89
C LYS A 4 -9.21 3.72 -21.41
N LEU A 5 -9.87 4.76 -20.88
CA LEU A 5 -10.26 4.81 -19.48
C LEU A 5 -11.33 3.76 -19.18
N THR A 6 -12.27 3.55 -20.11
CA THR A 6 -13.29 2.50 -19.99
C THR A 6 -12.68 1.09 -20.03
N GLU A 7 -11.69 0.86 -20.88
CA GLU A 7 -10.97 -0.42 -20.97
C GLU A 7 -10.18 -0.73 -19.68
N VAL A 8 -9.48 0.26 -19.12
CA VAL A 8 -8.77 0.12 -17.86
C VAL A 8 -9.74 -0.12 -16.71
N ALA A 9 -10.86 0.61 -16.64
CA ALA A 9 -11.87 0.40 -15.61
C ALA A 9 -12.48 -1.01 -15.68
N GLN A 10 -12.79 -1.52 -16.88
CA GLN A 10 -13.28 -2.90 -17.04
C GLN A 10 -12.24 -3.95 -16.63
N SER A 11 -10.98 -3.74 -16.98
CA SER A 11 -9.88 -4.62 -16.59
C SER A 11 -9.63 -4.58 -15.09
N PHE A 12 -9.80 -3.41 -14.47
CA PHE A 12 -9.68 -3.23 -13.02
C PHE A 12 -10.80 -3.94 -12.25
N GLU A 13 -12.05 -3.89 -12.74
CA GLU A 13 -13.15 -4.65 -12.14
C GLU A 13 -12.93 -6.17 -12.23
N ARG A 14 -12.36 -6.66 -13.34
CA ARG A 14 -11.95 -8.07 -13.45
C ARG A 14 -10.85 -8.42 -12.45
N PHE A 15 -9.90 -7.52 -12.25
CA PHE A 15 -8.82 -7.70 -11.27
C PHE A 15 -9.36 -7.74 -9.83
N LYS A 16 -10.29 -6.86 -9.46
CA LYS A 16 -10.99 -6.90 -8.16
C LYS A 16 -11.71 -8.22 -7.96
N ALA A 17 -12.44 -8.69 -8.97
CA ALA A 17 -13.15 -9.97 -8.90
C ALA A 17 -12.19 -11.16 -8.71
N ALA A 18 -11.03 -11.15 -9.39
CA ALA A 18 -9.99 -12.16 -9.19
C ALA A 18 -9.36 -12.10 -7.78
N LEU A 19 -9.17 -10.90 -7.24
CA LEU A 19 -8.63 -10.69 -5.89
C LEU A 19 -9.56 -11.21 -4.79
N VAL A 20 -10.88 -11.08 -4.99
CA VAL A 20 -11.90 -11.66 -4.10
C VAL A 20 -11.91 -13.19 -4.19
N ARG A 21 -11.69 -13.74 -5.39
CA ARG A 21 -11.56 -15.18 -5.63
C ARG A 21 -10.23 -15.78 -5.16
N ASN A 22 -9.31 -14.94 -4.69
CA ASN A 22 -7.97 -15.32 -4.25
C ASN A 22 -7.14 -16.05 -5.34
N ASP A 23 -7.40 -15.72 -6.61
CA ASP A 23 -6.66 -16.27 -7.74
C ASP A 23 -5.43 -15.40 -8.05
N LEU A 24 -4.33 -15.70 -7.37
CA LEU A 24 -3.09 -14.92 -7.43
C LEU A 24 -2.46 -14.91 -8.84
N GLU A 25 -2.54 -16.02 -9.58
CA GLU A 25 -1.94 -16.11 -10.91
C GLU A 25 -2.69 -15.23 -11.92
N THR A 26 -4.03 -15.30 -11.92
CA THR A 26 -4.85 -14.42 -12.75
C THR A 26 -4.70 -12.97 -12.32
N CYS A 27 -4.62 -12.68 -11.02
CA CYS A 27 -4.35 -11.33 -10.51
C CYS A 27 -3.02 -10.78 -11.02
N ASN A 28 -1.93 -11.54 -10.97
CA ASN A 28 -0.62 -11.10 -11.45
C ASN A 28 -0.60 -10.84 -12.96
N ASN A 29 -1.27 -11.69 -13.74
CA ASN A 29 -1.40 -11.51 -15.19
C ASN A 29 -2.21 -10.24 -15.52
N LEU A 30 -3.36 -10.04 -14.85
CA LEU A 30 -4.20 -8.86 -15.02
C LEU A 30 -3.49 -7.58 -14.55
N LEU A 31 -2.77 -7.63 -13.42
CA LEU A 31 -2.00 -6.51 -12.91
C LEU A 31 -0.90 -6.10 -13.89
N SER A 32 -0.21 -7.07 -14.49
CA SER A 32 0.82 -6.81 -15.51
C SER A 32 0.22 -6.10 -16.73
N GLN A 33 -0.95 -6.55 -17.20
CA GLN A 33 -1.68 -5.88 -18.28
C GLN A 33 -2.13 -4.47 -17.89
N LEU A 34 -2.65 -4.29 -16.68
CA LEU A 34 -3.04 -2.98 -16.14
C LEU A 34 -1.85 -2.04 -16.07
N LYS A 35 -0.69 -2.48 -15.57
CA LYS A 35 0.54 -1.68 -15.52
C LYS A 35 0.99 -1.25 -16.92
N VAL A 36 0.92 -2.13 -17.91
CA VAL A 36 1.22 -1.77 -19.31
C VAL A 36 0.23 -0.73 -19.84
N MET A 37 -1.07 -0.91 -19.60
CA MET A 37 -2.08 0.08 -20.00
C MET A 37 -1.85 1.44 -19.32
N LEU A 38 -1.41 1.43 -18.05
CA LEU A 38 -1.09 2.64 -17.31
C LEU A 38 0.08 3.41 -17.94
N THR A 39 1.10 2.75 -18.49
CA THR A 39 2.21 3.44 -19.19
C THR A 39 1.77 4.28 -20.39
N GLY A 40 0.57 4.03 -20.92
CA GLY A 40 0.01 4.79 -22.04
C GLY A 40 -0.60 6.14 -21.66
N PHE A 41 -0.74 6.45 -20.36
CA PHE A 41 -1.30 7.71 -19.88
C PHE A 41 -0.22 8.77 -19.68
N ARG A 42 -0.43 9.95 -20.27
CA ARG A 42 0.48 11.11 -20.16
C ARG A 42 0.29 11.92 -18.87
N SER A 43 -0.80 11.67 -18.17
CA SER A 43 -1.14 12.29 -16.89
C SER A 43 -0.39 11.67 -15.70
N LEU A 44 0.22 10.49 -15.88
CA LEU A 44 0.96 9.81 -14.82
C LEU A 44 2.36 10.41 -14.65
N PRO A 45 3.00 10.23 -13.47
CA PRO A 45 4.41 10.56 -13.28
C PRO A 45 5.24 9.83 -14.36
N PRO A 46 6.14 10.51 -15.09
CA PRO A 46 6.79 11.80 -14.79
C PRO A 46 6.22 13.03 -15.54
N LEU A 47 5.22 12.87 -16.42
CA LEU A 47 4.76 13.96 -17.30
C LEU A 47 3.71 14.85 -16.63
N LEU A 48 2.84 14.29 -15.77
CA LEU A 48 1.81 15.01 -15.00
C LEU A 48 0.99 16.01 -15.85
N GLU A 49 0.79 15.72 -17.14
CA GLU A 49 0.06 16.60 -18.06
C GLU A 49 -1.38 16.79 -17.58
N GLU A 50 -1.80 18.04 -17.43
CA GLU A 50 -3.17 18.39 -17.03
C GLU A 50 -4.13 18.19 -18.21
N THR A 51 -4.59 16.95 -18.37
CA THR A 51 -5.72 16.62 -19.25
C THR A 51 -7.03 16.74 -18.47
N PRO A 52 -8.19 16.97 -19.14
CA PRO A 52 -9.49 17.02 -18.45
C PRO A 52 -9.87 15.71 -17.72
N ASN A 53 -9.25 14.59 -18.07
CA ASN A 53 -9.43 13.28 -17.41
C ASN A 53 -8.28 12.90 -16.47
N SER A 54 -7.27 13.77 -16.28
CA SER A 54 -6.08 13.50 -15.46
C SER A 54 -6.42 13.07 -14.04
N VAL A 55 -7.43 13.69 -13.41
CA VAL A 55 -7.89 13.33 -12.07
C VAL A 55 -8.43 11.90 -12.03
N GLN A 56 -9.20 11.48 -13.04
CA GLN A 56 -9.75 10.13 -13.12
C GLN A 56 -8.65 9.09 -13.40
N GLU A 57 -7.71 9.41 -14.30
CA GLU A 57 -6.57 8.54 -14.62
C GLU A 57 -5.66 8.34 -13.40
N LEU A 58 -5.34 9.41 -12.66
CA LEU A 58 -4.56 9.35 -11.43
C LEU A 58 -5.30 8.59 -10.32
N THR A 59 -6.62 8.78 -10.19
CA THR A 59 -7.42 8.04 -9.20
C THR A 59 -7.41 6.54 -9.49
N ILE A 60 -7.67 6.16 -10.74
CA ILE A 60 -7.68 4.74 -11.14
C ILE A 60 -6.29 4.13 -10.99
N ALA A 61 -5.22 4.85 -11.37
CA ALA A 61 -3.86 4.38 -11.22
C ALA A 61 -3.51 4.14 -9.74
N ARG A 62 -3.82 5.10 -8.87
CA ARG A 62 -3.66 4.95 -7.41
C ARG A 62 -4.40 3.71 -6.93
N ASP A 63 -5.70 3.59 -7.23
CA ASP A 63 -6.51 2.47 -6.77
C ASP A 63 -5.97 1.12 -7.28
N ILE A 64 -5.45 1.03 -8.51
CA ILE A 64 -4.80 -0.17 -9.04
C ILE A 64 -3.56 -0.54 -8.20
N TYR A 65 -2.68 0.43 -7.94
CA TYR A 65 -1.48 0.20 -7.14
C TYR A 65 -1.80 -0.12 -5.68
N GLU A 66 -2.85 0.47 -5.10
CA GLU A 66 -3.33 0.11 -3.75
C GLU A 66 -3.70 -1.37 -3.68
N HIS A 67 -4.44 -1.87 -4.66
CA HIS A 67 -4.81 -3.28 -4.71
C HIS A 67 -3.63 -4.19 -5.10
N ALA A 68 -2.65 -3.70 -5.85
CA ALA A 68 -1.40 -4.41 -6.13
C ALA A 68 -0.60 -4.66 -4.83
N VAL A 69 -0.49 -3.64 -3.98
CA VAL A 69 0.15 -3.76 -2.66
C VAL A 69 -0.57 -4.80 -1.81
N VAL A 70 -1.92 -4.77 -1.76
CA VAL A 70 -2.72 -5.77 -1.02
C VAL A 70 -2.53 -7.18 -1.59
N LEU A 71 -2.47 -7.32 -2.92
CA LEU A 71 -2.19 -8.60 -3.57
C LEU A 71 -0.82 -9.14 -3.16
N SER A 72 0.21 -8.29 -3.15
CA SER A 72 1.57 -8.67 -2.76
C SER A 72 1.63 -9.15 -1.31
N VAL A 73 0.84 -8.57 -0.39
CA VAL A 73 0.71 -9.12 0.98
C VAL A 73 0.03 -10.49 0.97
N LYS A 74 -1.05 -10.67 0.20
CA LYS A 74 -1.73 -11.97 0.09
C LYS A 74 -0.86 -13.06 -0.54
N ALA A 75 0.02 -12.67 -1.46
CA ALA A 75 0.99 -13.54 -2.08
C ALA A 75 2.23 -13.79 -1.19
N GLU A 76 2.28 -13.16 -0.01
CA GLU A 76 3.40 -13.24 0.93
C GLU A 76 4.75 -12.83 0.31
N ASP A 77 4.72 -11.94 -0.70
CA ASP A 77 5.90 -11.47 -1.44
C ASP A 77 6.26 -10.04 -1.01
N GLN A 78 7.25 -9.93 -0.13
CA GLN A 78 7.74 -8.65 0.40
C GLN A 78 8.46 -7.80 -0.66
N ASP A 79 9.14 -8.43 -1.61
CA ASP A 79 9.86 -7.73 -2.66
C ASP A 79 8.86 -7.13 -3.66
N ALA A 80 7.80 -7.85 -3.99
CA ALA A 80 6.69 -7.33 -4.78
C ALA A 80 5.98 -6.18 -4.07
N PHE A 81 5.71 -6.33 -2.77
CA PHE A 81 5.13 -5.26 -1.96
C PHE A 81 5.99 -3.98 -2.04
N GLU A 82 7.30 -4.09 -1.84
CA GLU A 82 8.20 -2.94 -1.87
C GLU A 82 8.16 -2.23 -3.23
N ARG A 83 8.25 -2.99 -4.32
CA ARG A 83 8.17 -2.44 -5.69
C ARG A 83 6.85 -1.72 -5.95
N ASP A 84 5.73 -2.34 -5.59
CA ASP A 84 4.39 -1.78 -5.79
C ASP A 84 4.16 -0.54 -4.92
N PHE A 85 4.63 -0.57 -3.68
CA PHE A 85 4.54 0.56 -2.76
C PHE A 85 5.37 1.76 -3.25
N PHE A 86 6.59 1.55 -3.75
CA PHE A 86 7.38 2.63 -4.33
C PHE A 86 6.73 3.24 -5.57
N GLN A 87 5.99 2.45 -6.36
CA GLN A 87 5.20 2.97 -7.47
C GLN A 87 3.99 3.76 -7.00
N LEU A 88 3.39 3.38 -5.87
CA LEU A 88 2.24 4.06 -5.26
C LEU A 88 2.64 5.36 -4.54
N LYS A 89 3.82 5.43 -3.93
CA LYS A 89 4.27 6.55 -3.09
C LYS A 89 4.17 7.94 -3.75
N PRO A 90 4.56 8.14 -5.03
CA PRO A 90 4.35 9.41 -5.73
C PRO A 90 2.89 9.84 -5.79
N TYR A 91 1.94 8.90 -5.84
CA TYR A 91 0.52 9.23 -5.83
C TYR A 91 0.07 9.80 -4.49
N TYR A 92 0.67 9.41 -3.36
CA TYR A 92 0.34 10.00 -2.06
C TYR A 92 1.04 11.33 -1.82
N VAL A 93 2.29 11.48 -2.24
CA VAL A 93 3.08 12.69 -1.97
C VAL A 93 2.84 13.78 -3.02
N ASP A 94 2.96 13.44 -4.30
CA ASP A 94 2.96 14.43 -5.38
C ASP A 94 1.53 14.82 -5.81
N THR A 95 0.55 13.93 -5.62
CA THR A 95 -0.85 14.21 -6.00
C THR A 95 -1.72 14.68 -4.84
N ALA A 96 -1.18 14.84 -3.62
CA ALA A 96 -1.90 15.35 -2.45
C ALA A 96 -2.58 16.73 -2.69
N GLY A 97 -2.06 17.54 -3.62
CA GLY A 97 -2.68 18.81 -4.02
C GLY A 97 -3.77 18.71 -5.09
N ARG A 98 -3.88 17.57 -5.79
CA ARG A 98 -4.79 17.35 -6.93
C ARG A 98 -5.88 16.32 -6.63
N LEU A 99 -5.64 15.40 -5.71
CA LEU A 99 -6.54 14.31 -5.34
C LEU A 99 -6.83 14.30 -3.84
N PRO A 100 -8.07 14.00 -3.44
CA PRO A 100 -8.37 13.78 -2.03
C PRO A 100 -7.69 12.48 -1.54
N PRO A 101 -7.29 12.43 -0.25
CA PRO A 101 -6.67 11.25 0.34
C PRO A 101 -7.59 10.03 0.26
N SER A 102 -7.00 8.85 0.01
CA SER A 102 -7.74 7.58 -0.08
C SER A 102 -8.02 7.04 1.32
N ALA A 103 -9.15 6.35 1.50
CA ALA A 103 -9.41 5.61 2.73
C ALA A 103 -8.39 4.47 2.96
N GLN A 104 -7.76 3.97 1.88
CA GLN A 104 -6.75 2.91 1.91
C GLN A 104 -5.33 3.41 2.14
N GLU A 105 -5.11 4.73 2.08
CA GLU A 105 -3.79 5.34 2.23
C GLU A 105 -3.15 5.02 3.59
N TYR A 106 -3.84 5.31 4.69
CA TYR A 106 -3.30 5.04 6.03
C TYR A 106 -3.10 3.53 6.32
N PRO A 107 -4.03 2.62 5.96
CA PRO A 107 -3.78 1.19 6.04
C PRO A 107 -2.54 0.73 5.26
N ILE A 108 -2.32 1.24 4.04
CA ILE A 108 -1.15 0.85 3.23
C ILE A 108 0.15 1.41 3.80
N LEU A 109 0.13 2.66 4.27
CA LEU A 109 1.28 3.27 4.96
C LEU A 109 1.65 2.48 6.21
N GLY A 110 0.67 2.08 7.02
CA GLY A 110 0.91 1.23 8.18
C GLY A 110 1.45 -0.16 7.81
N LEU A 111 1.03 -0.76 6.69
CA LEU A 111 1.64 -1.99 6.17
C LEU A 111 3.11 -1.78 5.83
N ASN A 112 3.45 -0.67 5.18
CA ASN A 112 4.84 -0.36 4.86
C ASN A 112 5.68 -0.16 6.13
N LEU A 113 5.13 0.53 7.14
CA LEU A 113 5.79 0.67 8.45
C LEU A 113 6.05 -0.70 9.09
N LEU A 114 5.07 -1.60 9.12
CA LEU A 114 5.25 -2.96 9.64
C LEU A 114 6.30 -3.75 8.86
N ARG A 115 6.33 -3.62 7.52
CA ARG A 115 7.37 -4.24 6.68
C ARG A 115 8.76 -3.76 7.08
N LEU A 116 8.95 -2.45 7.28
CA LEU A 116 10.23 -1.88 7.68
C LEU A 116 10.68 -2.41 9.05
N LEU A 117 9.75 -2.61 9.99
CA LEU A 117 10.04 -3.25 11.27
C LEU A 117 10.48 -4.70 11.10
N VAL A 118 9.78 -5.49 10.27
CA VAL A 118 10.16 -6.89 9.98
C VAL A 118 11.56 -6.97 9.38
N GLN A 119 11.90 -6.04 8.49
CA GLN A 119 13.22 -5.97 7.85
C GLN A 119 14.30 -5.34 8.75
N ASN A 120 13.95 -4.94 9.98
CA ASN A 120 14.84 -4.22 10.90
C ASN A 120 15.44 -2.93 10.32
N ARG A 121 14.69 -2.25 9.44
CA ARG A 121 15.07 -0.98 8.77
C ARG A 121 14.52 0.22 9.55
N ILE A 122 14.93 0.33 10.82
CA ILE A 122 14.40 1.34 11.76
C ILE A 122 14.68 2.78 11.30
N ALA A 123 15.82 3.03 10.66
CA ALA A 123 16.14 4.36 10.13
C ALA A 123 15.10 4.84 9.11
N GLU A 124 14.72 3.96 8.16
CA GLU A 124 13.72 4.26 7.14
C GLU A 124 12.32 4.35 7.71
N PHE A 125 12.02 3.56 8.75
CA PHE A 125 10.77 3.67 9.49
C PHE A 125 10.57 5.10 10.04
N HIS A 126 11.60 5.67 10.68
CA HIS A 126 11.52 7.05 11.18
C HIS A 126 11.50 8.09 10.05
N THR A 127 12.22 7.85 8.94
CA THR A 127 12.14 8.73 7.76
C THR A 127 10.73 8.75 7.17
N GLU A 128 10.07 7.60 7.03
CA GLU A 128 8.68 7.54 6.57
C GLU A 128 7.75 8.25 7.56
N LEU A 129 7.91 8.04 8.87
CA LEU A 129 7.11 8.74 9.87
C LEU A 129 7.26 10.26 9.83
N GLU A 130 8.45 10.79 9.51
CA GLU A 130 8.69 12.22 9.39
C GLU A 130 8.00 12.83 8.16
N ILE A 131 7.85 12.05 7.09
CA ILE A 131 7.13 12.46 5.88
C ILE A 131 5.61 12.51 6.12
N LEU A 132 5.10 11.72 7.06
CA LEU A 132 3.66 11.66 7.35
C LEU A 132 3.15 12.98 7.96
N SER A 133 1.94 13.38 7.55
CA SER A 133 1.28 14.55 8.13
C SER A 133 0.88 14.31 9.59
N ALA A 134 0.79 15.37 10.39
CA ALA A 134 0.39 15.28 11.80
C ALA A 134 -0.99 14.61 11.99
N GLY A 135 -1.91 14.78 11.04
CA GLY A 135 -3.22 14.09 11.06
C GLY A 135 -3.12 12.58 10.79
N ALA A 136 -2.11 12.14 10.04
CA ALA A 136 -1.85 10.71 9.81
C ALA A 136 -1.44 9.99 11.11
N MET A 137 -0.70 10.66 11.99
CA MET A 137 -0.28 10.11 13.29
C MET A 137 -1.45 9.80 14.22
N GLU A 138 -2.63 10.38 13.99
CA GLU A 138 -3.83 10.06 14.79
C GLU A 138 -4.46 8.72 14.39
N ASN A 139 -4.14 8.20 13.20
CA ASN A 139 -4.73 6.99 12.66
C ASN A 139 -4.29 5.74 13.46
N LEU A 140 -5.25 4.86 13.74
CA LEU A 140 -5.03 3.62 14.48
C LEU A 140 -3.96 2.73 13.84
N CYS A 141 -3.88 2.69 12.50
CA CYS A 141 -2.92 1.86 11.78
C CYS A 141 -1.47 2.30 12.03
N ILE A 142 -1.22 3.62 12.01
CA ILE A 142 0.11 4.20 12.20
C ILE A 142 0.50 4.13 13.67
N LYS A 143 -0.43 4.48 14.58
CA LYS A 143 -0.21 4.32 16.04
C LYS A 143 0.19 2.90 16.41
N HIS A 144 -0.50 1.92 15.85
CA HIS A 144 -0.19 0.51 16.09
C HIS A 144 1.24 0.15 15.69
N ALA A 145 1.70 0.60 14.51
CA ALA A 145 3.07 0.39 14.06
C ALA A 145 4.11 1.07 14.98
N VAL A 146 3.83 2.29 15.46
CA VAL A 146 4.71 3.03 16.38
C VAL A 146 4.79 2.35 17.75
N GLU A 147 3.66 1.90 18.31
CA GLU A 147 3.63 1.19 19.60
C GLU A 147 4.40 -0.14 19.54
N LEU A 148 4.34 -0.82 18.39
CA LEU A 148 5.11 -2.03 18.13
C LEU A 148 6.60 -1.73 18.12
N GLU A 149 7.02 -0.72 17.36
CA GLU A 149 8.42 -0.26 17.30
C GLU A 149 8.98 0.06 18.70
N GLN A 150 8.24 0.84 19.49
CA GLN A 150 8.60 1.14 20.88
C GLN A 150 8.71 -0.12 21.74
N SER A 151 7.77 -1.06 21.59
CA SER A 151 7.81 -2.34 22.31
C SER A 151 9.04 -3.18 21.92
N PHE A 152 9.49 -3.09 20.66
CA PHE A 152 10.73 -3.71 20.20
C PHE A 152 11.97 -3.06 20.83
N MET A 153 12.03 -1.72 20.88
CA MET A 153 13.12 -1.00 21.54
C MET A 153 13.20 -1.29 23.05
N GLU A 154 12.06 -1.38 23.73
CA GLU A 154 11.97 -1.68 25.17
C GLU A 154 12.23 -3.17 25.48
N GLY A 155 12.31 -4.05 24.48
CA GLY A 155 12.39 -5.50 24.67
C GLY A 155 11.10 -6.11 25.25
N ALA A 156 9.98 -5.38 25.16
CA ALA A 156 8.69 -5.75 25.72
C ALA A 156 7.91 -6.69 24.77
N TYR A 157 8.48 -7.86 24.47
CA TYR A 157 7.94 -8.82 23.50
C TYR A 157 6.51 -9.31 23.80
N ASN A 158 6.12 -9.33 25.08
CA ASN A 158 4.75 -9.65 25.49
C ASN A 158 3.71 -8.66 24.92
N ARG A 159 4.10 -7.39 24.75
CA ARG A 159 3.24 -6.36 24.15
C ARG A 159 3.08 -6.58 22.65
N VAL A 160 4.14 -6.97 21.95
CA VAL A 160 4.09 -7.34 20.52
C VAL A 160 3.13 -8.51 20.28
N LEU A 161 3.18 -9.53 21.13
CA LEU A 161 2.26 -10.68 21.05
C LEU A 161 0.81 -10.30 21.37
N SER A 162 0.60 -9.35 22.29
CA SER A 162 -0.74 -8.83 22.60
C SER A 162 -1.29 -7.96 21.48
N ALA A 163 -0.43 -7.14 20.86
CA ALA A 163 -0.74 -6.28 19.73
C ALA A 163 -1.20 -7.08 18.50
N ARG A 164 -0.71 -8.32 18.32
CA ARG A 164 -1.23 -9.26 17.32
C ARG A 164 -2.73 -9.55 17.46
N GLN A 165 -3.29 -9.45 18.66
CA GLN A 165 -4.73 -9.66 18.90
C GLN A 165 -5.56 -8.40 18.63
N THR A 166 -4.92 -7.22 18.62
CA THR A 166 -5.58 -5.91 18.44
C THR A 166 -5.34 -5.35 17.04
N VAL A 167 -5.14 -6.22 16.06
CA VAL A 167 -4.78 -5.83 14.71
C VAL A 167 -5.95 -5.07 14.04
N PRO A 168 -5.71 -3.86 13.51
CA PRO A 168 -6.78 -3.03 12.93
C PRO A 168 -7.27 -3.55 11.56
N HIS A 169 -6.47 -4.37 10.86
CA HIS A 169 -6.79 -4.85 9.52
C HIS A 169 -6.23 -6.25 9.24
N GLU A 170 -7.00 -7.15 8.64
CA GLU A 170 -6.61 -8.56 8.40
C GLU A 170 -5.28 -8.71 7.64
N THR A 171 -5.01 -7.81 6.69
CA THR A 171 -3.76 -7.76 5.92
C THR A 171 -2.50 -7.61 6.79
N TYR A 172 -2.62 -7.11 8.02
CA TYR A 172 -1.48 -6.90 8.93
C TYR A 172 -1.06 -8.20 9.61
N VAL A 173 -1.94 -9.20 9.68
CA VAL A 173 -1.68 -10.49 10.35
C VAL A 173 -0.43 -11.16 9.79
N TYR A 174 -0.22 -11.10 8.48
CA TYR A 174 0.97 -11.67 7.84
C TYR A 174 2.27 -11.06 8.39
N PHE A 175 2.38 -9.73 8.42
CA PHE A 175 3.57 -9.06 8.95
C PHE A 175 3.71 -9.24 10.46
N MET A 176 2.60 -9.28 11.20
CA MET A 176 2.61 -9.56 12.64
C MET A 176 3.12 -10.97 12.95
N ASP A 177 2.78 -11.96 12.12
CA ASP A 177 3.27 -13.33 12.25
C ASP A 177 4.77 -13.42 11.96
N LEU A 178 5.27 -12.62 11.01
CA LEU A 178 6.71 -12.49 10.74
C LEU A 178 7.44 -11.83 11.91
N LEU A 179 6.92 -10.71 12.45
CA LEU A 179 7.49 -10.05 13.63
C LEU A 179 7.56 -10.99 14.84
N ALA A 180 6.49 -11.76 15.07
CA ALA A 180 6.45 -12.72 16.17
C ALA A 180 7.48 -13.86 16.01
N LYS A 181 7.83 -14.24 14.78
CA LYS A 181 8.90 -15.21 14.51
C LYS A 181 10.29 -14.62 14.76
N THR A 182 10.52 -13.35 14.42
CA THR A 182 11.82 -12.69 14.63
C THR A 182 12.15 -12.51 16.12
N VAL A 183 11.13 -12.39 16.97
CA VAL A 183 11.24 -12.17 18.41
C VAL A 183 11.47 -13.46 19.22
N ARG A 184 11.11 -14.62 18.67
CA ARG A 184 11.11 -15.90 19.36
C ARG A 184 12.41 -16.67 19.18
#